data_AF-A0A705RGY5-F1
#
_entry.id   AF-A0A705RGY5-F1
#
_cell.length_a   1.000
_cell.length_b   1.000
_cell.length_c   1.000
_cell.angle_alpha   90.00
_cell.angle_beta   90.00
_cell.angle_gamma   90.00
#
_symmetry.space_group_name_H-M   'P 1'
#
loop_
_entity.id
_entity.type
_entity.pdbx_description
1 polymer ?
#
loop_
_entity_poly.entity_id
_entity_poly.type
_entity_poly.pdbx_seq_one_letter_code
_entity_poly.pdbx_strand_id
1 'polypeptide(L)'
;MSLPYLSLSQARCLHLAAQGLLKKPRRNALPGDVLAAISRMALLQIDTINVVARSPYLVLFSRLGSYPQAWLDEALRRGELMEYWAHEACFLPR
;
A
#
# COMPACT_ATOMS: atom_id res chain seq x y z
N MET A 1 13.80 -30.67 15.21
CA MET A 1 12.56 -30.20 14.57
C MET A 1 12.86 -29.98 13.09
N SER A 2 12.06 -30.53 12.17
CA SER A 2 12.21 -30.26 10.73
C SER A 2 11.72 -28.85 10.42
N LEU A 3 12.51 -28.08 9.67
CA LEU A 3 12.10 -26.75 9.21
C LEU A 3 10.93 -26.87 8.21
N PRO A 4 9.95 -25.97 8.25
CA PRO A 4 8.85 -25.97 7.28
C PRO A 4 9.40 -25.72 5.87
N TYR A 5 8.98 -26.55 4.90
CA TYR A 5 9.29 -26.39 3.48
C TYR A 5 8.13 -25.69 2.76
N LEU A 6 8.43 -24.64 2.00
CA LEU A 6 7.48 -23.94 1.12
C LEU A 6 7.90 -24.14 -0.33
N SER A 7 7.01 -24.69 -1.16
CA SER A 7 7.20 -24.63 -2.61
C SER A 7 7.15 -23.17 -3.10
N LEU A 8 7.70 -22.89 -4.29
CA LEU A 8 7.67 -21.55 -4.89
C LEU A 8 6.25 -20.99 -5.02
N SER A 9 5.26 -21.83 -5.34
CA SER A 9 3.86 -21.43 -5.43
C SER A 9 3.30 -21.03 -4.06
N GLN A 10 3.64 -21.78 -3.00
CA GLN A 10 3.22 -21.44 -1.64
C GLN A 10 3.89 -20.15 -1.16
N ALA A 11 5.18 -19.98 -1.40
CA ALA A 11 5.91 -18.75 -1.06
C ALA A 11 5.32 -17.53 -1.77
N ARG A 12 4.98 -17.64 -3.07
CA ARG A 12 4.32 -16.57 -3.82
C ARG A 12 2.95 -16.22 -3.25
N CYS A 13 2.11 -17.22 -2.99
CA CYS A 13 0.78 -16.99 -2.41
C CYS A 13 0.88 -16.34 -1.02
N LEU A 14 1.84 -16.77 -0.19
CA LEU A 14 2.09 -16.18 1.12
C LEU A 14 2.50 -14.71 1.00
N HIS A 15 3.42 -14.40 0.08
CA HIS A 15 3.85 -13.02 -0.16
C HIS A 15 2.71 -12.13 -0.65
N LEU A 16 1.93 -12.60 -1.63
CA LEU A 16 0.74 -11.89 -2.12
C LEU A 16 -0.31 -11.71 -1.01
N ALA A 17 -0.49 -12.68 -0.13
CA ALA A 17 -1.41 -12.59 1.00
C ALA A 17 -0.95 -11.56 2.03
N ALA A 18 0.34 -11.56 2.38
CA ALA A 18 0.95 -10.59 3.28
C ALA A 18 0.77 -9.16 2.72
N GLN A 19 1.04 -8.99 1.43
CA GLN A 19 0.85 -7.74 0.70
C GLN A 19 -0.64 -7.39 0.47
N GLY A 20 -1.60 -8.28 0.73
CA GLY A 20 -3.02 -8.00 0.49
C GLY A 20 -3.42 -7.99 -1.00
N LEU A 21 -2.59 -8.58 -1.87
CA LEU A 21 -2.79 -8.67 -3.31
C LEU A 21 -3.31 -10.04 -3.77
N LEU A 22 -3.39 -11.02 -2.88
CA LEU A 22 -3.84 -12.37 -3.23
C LEU A 22 -5.33 -12.42 -3.62
N LYS A 23 -6.15 -11.51 -3.07
CA LYS A 23 -7.60 -11.48 -3.29
C LYS A 23 -8.01 -10.11 -3.79
N LYS A 24 -8.91 -10.08 -4.77
CA LYS A 24 -9.52 -8.84 -5.25
C LYS A 24 -10.38 -8.20 -4.14
N PRO A 25 -10.40 -6.85 -4.01
CA PRO A 25 -11.34 -6.16 -3.15
C PRO A 25 -12.79 -6.56 -3.43
N ARG A 26 -13.58 -6.75 -2.37
CA ARG A 26 -15.00 -7.18 -2.45
C ARG A 26 -16.00 -6.04 -2.37
N ARG A 27 -15.54 -4.84 -2.02
CA ARG A 27 -16.34 -3.61 -1.88
C ARG A 27 -15.55 -2.42 -2.38
N ASN A 28 -16.26 -1.31 -2.61
CA ASN A 28 -15.63 -0.02 -2.85
C ASN A 28 -14.78 0.40 -1.64
N ALA A 29 -13.70 1.13 -1.91
CA ALA A 29 -12.82 1.65 -0.89
C ALA A 29 -13.53 2.68 0.00
N LEU A 30 -13.10 2.73 1.25
CA LEU A 30 -13.44 3.73 2.26
C LEU A 30 -12.17 4.51 2.64
N PRO A 31 -12.28 5.72 3.22
CA PRO A 31 -11.11 6.53 3.57
C PRO A 31 -10.04 5.78 4.39
N GLY A 32 -10.48 5.00 5.38
CA GLY A 32 -9.58 4.22 6.24
C GLY A 32 -8.80 3.11 5.52
N ASP A 33 -9.23 2.70 4.32
CA ASP A 33 -8.51 1.68 3.56
C ASP A 33 -7.18 2.20 2.99
N VAL A 34 -7.03 3.52 2.81
CA VAL A 34 -5.75 4.14 2.42
C VAL A 34 -4.71 3.91 3.50
N LEU A 35 -5.05 4.25 4.76
CA LEU A 35 -4.19 4.00 5.90
C LEU A 35 -3.90 2.51 6.08
N ALA A 36 -4.92 1.66 5.95
CA ALA A 36 -4.74 0.22 6.08
C ALA A 36 -3.81 -0.35 5.00
N ALA A 37 -3.90 0.14 3.77
CA ALA A 37 -3.02 -0.26 2.68
C ALA A 37 -1.57 0.18 2.92
N ILE A 38 -1.35 1.43 3.31
CA ILE A 38 0.00 1.97 3.60
C ILE A 38 0.59 1.26 4.82
N SER A 39 -0.19 1.06 5.88
CA SER A 39 0.26 0.33 7.08
C SER A 39 0.69 -1.10 6.78
N ARG A 40 -0.03 -1.78 5.88
CA ARG A 40 0.34 -3.14 5.42
C ARG A 40 1.63 -3.14 4.59
N MET A 41 1.85 -2.12 3.76
CA MET A 41 3.09 -1.97 2.98
C MET A 41 4.27 -1.48 3.83
N ALA A 42 3.99 -0.86 4.98
CA ALA A 42 4.91 -0.08 5.82
C ALA A 42 5.48 1.20 5.16
N LEU A 43 5.65 1.20 3.84
CA LEU A 43 6.19 2.31 3.07
C LEU A 43 5.38 2.50 1.78
N LEU A 44 5.01 3.75 1.47
CA LEU A 44 4.51 4.15 0.16
C LEU A 44 5.44 5.21 -0.42
N GLN A 45 6.22 4.83 -1.43
CA GLN A 45 7.21 5.71 -2.05
C GLN A 45 6.58 6.95 -2.67
N ILE A 46 7.18 8.10 -2.42
CA ILE A 46 6.89 9.39 -3.05
C ILE A 46 7.76 9.49 -4.30
N ASP A 47 7.11 9.68 -5.44
CA ASP A 47 7.78 9.86 -6.73
C ASP A 47 7.28 11.14 -7.41
N THR A 48 8.21 11.81 -8.08
CA THR A 48 7.96 13.07 -8.80
C THR A 48 7.48 12.85 -10.23
N ILE A 49 7.71 11.66 -10.82
CA ILE A 49 7.25 11.33 -12.18
C ILE A 49 5.71 11.26 -12.22
N ASN A 50 5.10 11.95 -13.19
CA ASN A 50 3.64 12.16 -13.22
C ASN A 50 2.99 12.15 -14.62
N VAL A 51 3.48 11.34 -15.57
CA VAL A 51 2.93 11.29 -16.94
C VAL A 51 1.43 10.95 -16.98
N VAL A 52 0.98 10.05 -16.10
CA VAL A 52 -0.45 9.70 -15.92
C VAL A 52 -0.94 10.18 -14.56
N ALA A 53 -0.24 9.77 -13.51
CA ALA A 53 -0.38 10.21 -12.13
C ALA A 53 0.93 9.92 -11.40
N ARG A 54 1.16 10.53 -10.22
CA ARG A 54 2.30 10.17 -9.38
C ARG A 54 2.18 8.73 -8.88
N SER A 55 3.32 8.05 -8.71
CA SER A 55 3.40 6.65 -8.27
C SER A 55 2.52 6.29 -7.07
N PRO A 56 2.45 7.08 -5.97
CA PRO A 56 1.59 6.79 -4.82
C PRO A 56 0.14 6.49 -5.20
N TYR A 57 -0.40 7.26 -6.14
CA TYR A 57 -1.80 7.15 -6.53
C TYR A 57 -2.08 5.87 -7.32
N LEU A 58 -1.14 5.46 -8.18
CA LEU A 58 -1.24 4.24 -8.97
C LEU A 58 -1.10 2.98 -8.11
N VAL A 59 -0.18 3.01 -7.13
CA VAL A 59 -0.01 1.92 -6.16
C VAL A 59 -1.27 1.72 -5.33
N LEU A 60 -1.85 2.81 -4.81
CA LEU A 60 -3.11 2.75 -4.06
C LEU A 60 -4.28 2.30 -4.95
N PHE A 61 -4.39 2.79 -6.19
CA PHE A 61 -5.42 2.33 -7.13
C PHE A 61 -5.34 0.83 -7.40
N SER A 62 -4.12 0.28 -7.56
CA SER A 62 -3.92 -1.16 -7.78
C SER A 62 -4.40 -2.03 -6.61
N ARG A 63 -4.46 -1.46 -5.40
CA ARG A 63 -4.85 -2.15 -4.16
C ARG A 63 -6.32 -1.93 -3.80
N LEU A 64 -6.82 -0.72 -4.00
CA LEU A 64 -8.13 -0.27 -3.54
C LEU A 64 -9.18 -0.20 -4.66
N GLY A 65 -8.74 -0.25 -5.92
CA GLY A 65 -9.58 0.12 -7.07
C GLY A 65 -9.76 1.64 -7.14
N SER A 66 -10.85 2.08 -7.78
CA SER A 66 -11.19 3.51 -7.83
C SER A 66 -11.43 4.06 -6.43
N TYR A 67 -10.71 5.13 -6.06
CA TYR A 67 -10.84 5.81 -4.78
C TYR A 67 -10.58 7.31 -4.98
N PRO A 68 -11.15 8.19 -4.14
CA PRO A 68 -10.79 9.60 -4.11
C PRO A 68 -9.34 9.83 -3.65
N GLN A 69 -8.48 10.37 -4.51
CA GLN A 69 -7.07 10.61 -4.20
C GLN A 69 -6.85 11.56 -3.01
N ALA A 70 -7.78 12.50 -2.78
CA ALA A 70 -7.76 13.43 -1.64
C ALA A 70 -7.72 12.74 -0.27
N TRP A 71 -8.07 11.45 -0.18
CA TRP A 71 -7.93 10.70 1.07
C TRP A 71 -6.48 10.51 1.52
N LEU A 72 -5.52 10.45 0.59
CA LEU A 72 -4.10 10.41 0.93
C LEU A 72 -3.64 11.73 1.55
N ASP A 73 -3.98 12.84 0.90
CA ASP A 73 -3.63 14.18 1.37
C ASP A 73 -4.28 14.49 2.72
N GLU A 74 -5.54 14.07 2.92
CA GLU A 74 -6.26 14.25 4.18
C GLU A 74 -5.63 13.44 5.32
N ALA A 75 -5.20 12.20 5.05
CA ALA A 75 -4.51 11.37 6.04
C ALA A 75 -3.18 11.99 6.48
N LEU A 76 -2.43 12.57 5.54
CA LEU A 76 -1.22 13.34 5.84
C LEU A 76 -1.55 14.60 6.66
N ARG A 77 -2.58 15.35 6.26
CA ARG A 77 -3.02 16.58 6.97
C ARG A 77 -3.49 16.30 8.40
N ARG A 78 -4.10 15.14 8.64
CA ARG A 78 -4.52 14.67 9.98
C ARG A 78 -3.37 14.13 10.82
N GLY A 79 -2.17 13.98 10.25
CA GLY A 79 -1.01 13.39 10.93
C GLY A 79 -1.12 11.89 11.15
N GLU A 80 -2.00 11.21 10.40
CA GLU A 80 -2.13 9.74 10.39
C GLU A 80 -1.01 9.10 9.57
N LEU A 81 -0.43 9.89 8.65
CA LEU A 81 0.77 9.57 7.89
C LEU A 81 1.85 10.64 8.14
N MET A 82 3.10 10.26 7.91
CA MET A 82 4.24 11.18 7.88
C MET A 82 5.07 10.97 6.61
N GLU A 83 5.72 12.04 6.14
CA GLU A 83 6.75 11.94 5.11
C GLU A 83 8.11 11.71 5.76
N TYR A 84 8.83 10.67 5.33
CA TYR A 84 10.15 10.34 5.87
C TYR A 84 11.04 9.67 4.82
N TRP A 85 12.35 9.74 5.05
CA TRP A 85 13.35 9.03 4.25
C TRP A 85 13.59 7.63 4.85
N ALA A 86 12.88 6.63 4.36
CA ALA A 86 13.07 5.23 4.72
C ALA A 86 13.29 4.42 3.43
N HIS A 87 14.54 4.05 3.16
CA HIS A 87 15.04 3.61 1.85
C HIS A 87 15.03 4.73 0.80
N GLU A 88 13.88 5.39 0.60
CA GLU A 88 13.68 6.59 -0.23
C GLU A 88 12.63 7.51 0.43
N ALA A 89 12.29 8.65 -0.19
CA ALA A 89 11.19 9.49 0.27
C ALA A 89 9.86 8.70 0.22
N CYS A 90 9.18 8.56 1.35
CA CYS A 90 8.00 7.73 1.50
C CYS A 90 6.96 8.37 2.44
N PHE A 91 5.69 8.00 2.25
CA PHE A 91 4.67 8.09 3.28
C PHE A 91 4.77 6.86 4.21
N LEU A 92 4.83 7.12 5.51
CA LEU A 92 4.87 6.11 6.57
C LEU A 92 3.61 6.21 7.44
N PRO A 93 3.06 5.08 7.94
CA PRO A 93 2.09 5.12 9.02
C PRO A 93 2.75 5.68 10.29
N ARG A 94 1.98 6.43 11.06
CA ARG A 94 2.42 6.88 12.39
C ARG A 94 2.48 5.75 13.41
#